data_AF-A0A5C8I3A7-F1
#
_entry.id   AF-A0A5C8I3A7-F1
#
_cell.length_a   1.000
_cell.length_b   1.000
_cell.length_c   1.000
_cell.angle_alpha   90.00
_cell.angle_beta   90.00
_cell.angle_gamma   90.00
#
_symmetry.space_group_name_H-M   'P 1'
#
loop_
_entity.id
_entity.type
_entity.pdbx_description
1 polymer ?
#
loop_
_entity_poly.entity_id
_entity_poly.type
_entity_poly.pdbx_seq_one_letter_code
_entity_poly.pdbx_strand_id
1 'polypeptide(L)'
;MPSSPADVVELAVVERGGFIESRHLGRAVVLSPDGSVIDALGDTAAPFLPRSSMKPLQALACLSAGAPLAGESLALAMASHAGTERHVAGVREILGAAGLGENDLGCPPSYPGDTASRDELVREHLEPSRICMTCSGKHAAMLLACSTNGWDPATYLDPAHPLQTHIREVIERLTGERITTTVVDGCGAPVHAMTLAGLARAVHRIGTSSERSPFALHRSAAALVRAVRENAWAIDGPGRPDTVVIERLGVFAKSGAEGIMVMVAPDGTTVALKVLDGSGRVGTAVALRLLERAGALPSNDVALTLRSLPLAVYGGTKVVGSIRAAF
;
A
#
# COMPACT_ATOMS: atom_id res chain seq x y z
N MET A 1 -25.36 2.66 0.92
CA MET A 1 -26.07 3.64 1.75
C MET A 1 -25.04 4.58 2.34
N PRO A 2 -25.29 5.89 2.45
CA PRO A 2 -24.38 6.77 3.20
C PRO A 2 -24.38 6.28 4.65
N SER A 3 -23.18 6.09 5.19
CA SER A 3 -22.96 5.62 6.56
C SER A 3 -23.62 6.58 7.56
N SER A 4 -24.34 6.03 8.55
CA SER A 4 -24.83 6.83 9.66
C SER A 4 -23.64 7.37 10.48
N PRO A 5 -23.80 8.47 11.24
CA PRO A 5 -22.77 8.96 12.13
C PRO A 5 -22.30 7.94 13.19
N ALA A 6 -23.07 6.86 13.43
CA ALA A 6 -22.69 5.78 14.35
C ALA A 6 -21.66 4.78 13.74
N ASP A 7 -21.31 4.93 12.46
CA ASP A 7 -20.54 3.93 11.71
C ASP A 7 -19.04 4.29 11.60
N VAL A 8 -18.60 5.37 12.24
CA VAL A 8 -17.24 5.91 12.18
C VAL A 8 -16.85 6.50 13.53
N VAL A 9 -15.56 6.45 13.87
CA VAL A 9 -15.02 6.99 15.13
C VAL A 9 -13.92 8.00 14.84
N GLU A 10 -13.59 8.82 15.83
CA GLU A 10 -12.41 9.66 15.77
C GLU A 10 -11.13 8.82 15.88
N LEU A 11 -10.36 8.76 14.80
CA LEU A 11 -9.09 8.03 14.76
C LEU A 11 -7.92 8.91 15.22
N ALA A 12 -7.95 10.20 14.86
CA ALA A 12 -6.85 11.10 15.12
C ALA A 12 -7.29 12.56 15.19
N VAL A 13 -6.45 13.36 15.84
CA VAL A 13 -6.59 14.81 15.91
C VAL A 13 -5.31 15.50 15.45
N VAL A 14 -5.48 16.71 14.91
CA VAL A 14 -4.39 17.67 14.75
C VAL A 14 -4.55 18.72 15.84
N GLU A 15 -3.51 18.85 16.66
CA GLU A 15 -3.45 19.81 17.75
C GLU A 15 -2.47 20.93 17.39
N ARG A 16 -2.83 22.18 17.67
CA ARG A 16 -1.98 23.36 17.53
C ARG A 16 -2.12 24.23 18.77
N GLY A 17 -1.04 24.39 19.52
CA GLY A 17 -1.01 25.22 20.73
C GLY A 17 -2.01 24.79 21.80
N GLY A 18 -2.28 23.49 21.93
CA GLY A 18 -3.29 22.94 22.84
C GLY A 18 -4.73 23.00 22.31
N PHE A 19 -4.97 23.53 21.11
CA PHE A 19 -6.27 23.56 20.47
C PHE A 19 -6.41 22.43 19.44
N ILE A 20 -7.53 21.70 19.46
CA ILE A 20 -7.85 20.68 18.45
C ILE A 20 -8.34 21.37 17.19
N GLU A 21 -7.45 21.51 16.20
CA GLU A 21 -7.68 22.19 14.93
C GLU A 21 -8.44 21.31 13.94
N SER A 22 -8.20 20.00 13.94
CA SER A 22 -8.87 19.05 13.04
C SER A 22 -9.11 17.71 13.71
N ARG A 23 -10.21 17.06 13.32
CA ARG A 23 -10.61 15.72 13.75
C ARG A 23 -10.72 14.82 12.52
N HIS A 24 -10.05 13.68 12.55
CA HIS A 24 -10.08 12.70 11.47
C HIS A 24 -10.95 11.52 11.87
N LEU A 25 -12.15 11.46 11.29
CA LEU A 25 -13.06 10.34 11.46
C LEU A 25 -12.70 9.20 10.51
N GLY A 26 -12.91 7.97 10.94
CA GLY A 26 -12.61 6.81 10.13
C GLY A 26 -13.05 5.49 10.75
N ARG A 27 -12.55 4.42 10.14
CA ARG A 27 -12.76 3.05 10.56
C ARG A 27 -11.42 2.32 10.64
N ALA A 28 -11.33 1.37 11.55
CA ALA A 28 -10.18 0.49 11.66
C ALA A 28 -10.60 -0.91 12.12
N VAL A 29 -9.80 -1.91 11.77
CA VAL A 29 -9.92 -3.28 12.26
C VAL A 29 -8.54 -3.81 12.59
N VAL A 30 -8.46 -4.57 13.69
CA VAL A 30 -7.26 -5.25 14.14
C VAL A 30 -7.53 -6.74 14.19
N LEU A 31 -6.67 -7.51 13.53
CA LEU A 31 -6.70 -8.98 13.55
C LEU A 31 -5.54 -9.49 14.42
N SER A 32 -5.79 -10.50 15.24
CA SER A 32 -4.76 -11.27 15.94
C SER A 32 -3.90 -12.09 14.99
N PRO A 33 -2.79 -12.68 15.48
CA PRO A 33 -1.95 -13.60 14.71
C PRO A 33 -2.68 -14.77 14.06
N ASP A 34 -3.81 -15.23 14.62
CA ASP A 34 -4.64 -16.30 14.04
C ASP A 34 -5.68 -15.80 13.02
N GLY A 35 -5.76 -14.49 12.81
CA GLY A 35 -6.66 -13.84 11.87
C GLY A 35 -8.06 -13.53 12.40
N SER A 36 -8.35 -13.80 13.68
CA SER A 36 -9.60 -13.37 14.31
C SER A 36 -9.60 -11.87 14.62
N VAL A 37 -10.78 -11.23 14.65
CA VAL A 37 -10.89 -9.79 14.94
C VAL A 37 -10.76 -9.59 16.45
N ILE A 38 -9.78 -8.77 16.87
CA ILE A 38 -9.55 -8.46 18.29
C ILE A 38 -9.90 -7.01 18.67
N ASP A 39 -9.94 -6.10 17.70
CA ASP A 39 -10.46 -4.75 17.90
C ASP A 39 -11.09 -4.23 16.59
N ALA A 40 -12.13 -3.41 16.72
CA ALA A 40 -12.83 -2.81 15.60
C ALA A 40 -13.35 -1.43 15.99
N LEU A 41 -13.01 -0.45 15.15
CA LEU A 41 -13.39 0.95 15.30
C LEU A 41 -14.31 1.33 14.14
N GLY A 42 -15.59 1.56 14.43
CA GLY A 42 -16.62 1.85 13.41
C GLY A 42 -17.04 0.63 12.58
N ASP A 43 -17.76 0.88 11.49
CA ASP A 43 -18.26 -0.16 10.56
C ASP A 43 -17.16 -0.65 9.61
N THR A 44 -16.76 -1.92 9.78
CA THR A 44 -15.73 -2.57 8.96
C THR A 44 -16.29 -3.23 7.69
N ALA A 45 -17.61 -3.31 7.54
CA ALA A 45 -18.30 -3.98 6.43
C ALA A 45 -18.65 -3.01 5.29
N ALA A 46 -18.65 -1.71 5.51
CA ALA A 46 -18.95 -0.76 4.46
C ALA A 46 -17.87 -0.76 3.34
N PRO A 47 -18.30 -0.80 2.07
CA PRO A 47 -17.39 -0.90 0.94
C PRO A 47 -16.66 0.43 0.69
N PHE A 48 -15.40 0.32 0.27
CA PHE A 48 -14.57 1.43 -0.18
C PHE A 48 -13.62 0.97 -1.28
N LEU A 49 -12.94 1.91 -1.93
CA LEU A 49 -11.87 1.60 -2.88
C LEU A 49 -10.54 1.57 -2.11
N PRO A 50 -9.80 0.44 -2.06
CA PRO A 50 -8.54 0.32 -1.33
C PRO A 50 -7.38 1.10 -1.98
N ARG A 51 -7.53 1.49 -3.25
CA ARG A 51 -6.48 2.21 -4.02
C ARG A 51 -5.15 1.44 -3.93
N SER A 52 -4.02 2.14 -3.78
CA SER A 52 -2.69 1.54 -3.71
C SER A 52 -2.47 0.50 -2.59
N SER A 53 -3.34 0.39 -1.57
CA SER A 53 -3.21 -0.70 -0.59
C SER A 53 -3.60 -2.08 -1.15
N MET A 54 -4.21 -2.13 -2.35
CA MET A 54 -4.52 -3.37 -3.09
C MET A 54 -3.29 -3.98 -3.79
N LYS A 55 -2.21 -3.22 -3.97
CA LYS A 55 -1.03 -3.65 -4.75
C LYS A 55 -0.42 -4.98 -4.29
N PRO A 56 -0.37 -5.35 -3.00
CA PRO A 56 0.10 -6.67 -2.59
C PRO A 56 -0.72 -7.84 -3.18
N LEU A 57 -2.04 -7.66 -3.31
CA LEU A 57 -2.91 -8.65 -3.93
C LEU A 57 -2.68 -8.72 -5.44
N GLN A 58 -2.49 -7.57 -6.09
CA GLN A 58 -2.20 -7.48 -7.54
C GLN A 58 -0.83 -8.08 -7.88
N ALA A 59 0.19 -7.83 -7.07
CA ALA A 59 1.51 -8.42 -7.23
C ALA A 59 1.46 -9.95 -7.06
N LEU A 60 0.76 -10.42 -6.02
CA LEU A 60 0.59 -11.86 -5.80
C LEU A 60 -0.15 -12.54 -6.96
N ALA A 61 -1.12 -11.85 -7.58
CA ALA A 61 -1.78 -12.34 -8.78
C ALA A 61 -0.82 -12.44 -9.99
N CYS A 62 0.08 -11.48 -10.17
CA CYS A 62 1.10 -11.55 -11.22
C CYS A 62 2.04 -12.75 -11.00
N LEU A 63 2.47 -12.99 -9.75
CA LEU A 63 3.30 -14.16 -9.41
C LEU A 63 2.55 -15.48 -9.62
N SER A 64 1.26 -15.54 -9.27
CA SER A 64 0.47 -16.75 -9.47
C SER A 64 0.14 -17.02 -10.94
N ALA A 65 0.20 -15.98 -11.79
CA ALA A 65 0.21 -16.11 -13.25
C ALA A 65 1.60 -16.48 -13.81
N GLY A 66 2.62 -16.68 -12.96
CA GLY A 66 3.94 -17.16 -13.38
C GLY A 66 4.97 -16.07 -13.69
N ALA A 67 4.66 -14.77 -13.48
CA ALA A 67 5.62 -13.70 -13.71
C ALA A 67 6.91 -13.92 -12.89
N PRO A 68 8.11 -14.02 -13.52
CA PRO A 68 9.35 -14.40 -12.85
C PRO A 68 10.00 -13.24 -12.10
N LEU A 69 9.28 -12.65 -11.14
CA LEU A 69 9.78 -11.59 -10.27
C LEU A 69 10.65 -12.15 -9.13
N ALA A 70 11.76 -11.47 -8.83
CA ALA A 70 12.68 -11.83 -7.77
C ALA A 70 13.35 -10.59 -7.13
N GLY A 71 13.85 -10.73 -5.90
CA GLY A 71 14.59 -9.66 -5.22
C GLY A 71 13.82 -8.34 -5.15
N GLU A 72 14.46 -7.24 -5.55
CA GLU A 72 13.88 -5.89 -5.51
C GLU A 72 12.61 -5.75 -6.38
N SER A 73 12.52 -6.48 -7.49
CA SER A 73 11.36 -6.41 -8.39
C SER A 73 10.05 -6.86 -7.72
N LEU A 74 10.13 -7.77 -6.72
CA LEU A 74 8.98 -8.17 -5.91
C LEU A 74 8.46 -7.01 -5.06
N ALA A 75 9.35 -6.21 -4.48
CA ALA A 75 8.97 -5.03 -3.71
C ALA A 75 8.40 -3.92 -4.62
N LEU A 76 9.02 -3.69 -5.78
CA LEU A 76 8.57 -2.72 -6.77
C LEU A 76 7.17 -3.04 -7.34
N ALA A 77 6.83 -4.33 -7.50
CA ALA A 77 5.49 -4.75 -7.91
C ALA A 77 4.38 -4.32 -6.92
N MET A 78 4.74 -4.10 -5.64
CA MET A 78 3.82 -3.64 -4.60
C MET A 78 3.92 -2.13 -4.30
N ALA A 79 4.89 -1.47 -4.91
CA ALA A 79 5.30 -0.12 -4.53
C ALA A 79 4.29 0.96 -4.93
N SER A 80 4.25 2.01 -4.12
CA SER A 80 3.82 3.36 -4.50
C SER A 80 5.03 4.27 -4.49
N HIS A 81 6.04 3.92 -5.29
CA HIS A 81 7.39 4.44 -5.13
C HIS A 81 7.49 5.96 -5.35
N ALA A 82 8.51 6.56 -4.75
CA ALA A 82 8.84 7.97 -4.89
C ALA A 82 9.34 8.36 -6.29
N GLY A 83 9.74 7.40 -7.13
CA GLY A 83 10.26 7.69 -8.48
C GLY A 83 11.70 8.21 -8.48
N THR A 84 12.49 7.84 -7.46
CA THR A 84 13.94 8.06 -7.46
C THR A 84 14.61 7.28 -8.59
N GLU A 85 15.86 7.63 -8.92
CA GLU A 85 16.63 6.94 -9.96
C GLU A 85 16.68 5.42 -9.77
N ARG A 86 16.92 4.93 -8.54
CA ARG A 86 16.92 3.50 -8.23
C ARG A 86 15.58 2.82 -8.46
N HIS A 87 14.46 3.52 -8.17
CA HIS A 87 13.14 2.98 -8.49
C HIS A 87 12.95 2.86 -10.00
N VAL A 88 13.26 3.92 -10.74
CA VAL A 88 13.14 3.96 -12.20
C VAL A 88 14.00 2.87 -12.84
N ALA A 89 15.24 2.70 -12.40
CA ALA A 89 16.13 1.63 -12.86
C ALA A 89 15.52 0.23 -12.65
N GLY A 90 15.02 -0.06 -11.45
CA GLY A 90 14.39 -1.36 -11.19
C GLY A 90 13.10 -1.59 -12.00
N VAL A 91 12.33 -0.53 -12.30
CA VAL A 91 11.16 -0.66 -13.20
C VAL A 91 11.60 -0.96 -14.64
N ARG A 92 12.69 -0.36 -15.13
CA ARG A 92 13.27 -0.69 -16.45
C ARG A 92 13.72 -2.14 -16.53
N GLU A 93 14.30 -2.69 -15.46
CA GLU A 93 14.69 -4.10 -15.41
C GLU A 93 13.48 -5.03 -15.58
N ILE A 94 12.36 -4.74 -14.90
CA ILE A 94 11.13 -5.53 -15.04
C ILE A 94 10.58 -5.44 -16.48
N LEU A 95 10.56 -4.24 -17.07
CA LEU A 95 10.12 -4.04 -18.45
C LEU A 95 11.03 -4.77 -19.45
N GLY A 96 12.35 -4.68 -19.26
CA GLY A 96 13.35 -5.37 -20.07
C GLY A 96 13.18 -6.89 -20.02
N ALA A 97 12.89 -7.46 -18.85
CA ALA A 97 12.57 -8.87 -18.70
C ALA A 97 11.29 -9.29 -19.45
N ALA A 98 10.36 -8.36 -19.67
CA ALA A 98 9.16 -8.58 -20.47
C ALA A 98 9.39 -8.38 -21.99
N GLY A 99 10.56 -7.87 -22.38
CA GLY A 99 10.85 -7.46 -23.77
C GLY A 99 10.14 -6.15 -24.17
N LEU A 100 9.81 -5.30 -23.20
CA LEU A 100 9.01 -4.08 -23.38
C LEU A 100 9.79 -2.84 -22.90
N GLY A 101 9.29 -1.66 -23.24
CA GLY A 101 9.86 -0.36 -22.87
C GLY A 101 8.90 0.53 -22.09
N GLU A 102 9.33 1.74 -21.77
CA GLU A 102 8.54 2.68 -20.95
C GLU A 102 7.23 3.11 -21.62
N ASN A 103 7.16 3.05 -22.95
CA ASN A 103 5.97 3.40 -23.72
C ASN A 103 4.83 2.37 -23.60
N ASP A 104 5.15 1.15 -23.17
CA ASP A 104 4.16 0.09 -22.93
C ASP A 104 3.44 0.27 -21.58
N LEU A 105 3.96 1.14 -20.70
CA LEU A 105 3.28 1.50 -19.46
C LEU A 105 1.96 2.23 -19.77
N GLY A 106 0.89 1.76 -19.14
CA GLY A 106 -0.45 2.33 -19.31
C GLY A 106 -0.79 3.39 -18.26
N CYS A 107 0.05 3.53 -17.22
CA CYS A 107 -0.11 4.58 -16.22
C CYS A 107 0.21 5.96 -16.82
N PRO A 108 -0.46 7.04 -16.36
CA PRO A 108 -0.22 8.38 -16.87
C PRO A 108 1.22 8.84 -16.59
N PRO A 109 1.77 9.75 -17.42
CA PRO A 109 3.04 10.39 -17.11
C PRO A 109 2.92 11.23 -15.83
N SER A 110 3.98 11.23 -15.02
CA SER A 110 4.04 12.00 -13.77
C SER A 110 5.48 12.41 -13.49
N TYR A 111 5.67 13.53 -12.80
CA TYR A 111 6.92 13.77 -12.10
C TYR A 111 7.10 12.78 -10.94
N PRO A 112 8.34 12.49 -10.50
CA PRO A 112 8.62 11.79 -9.25
C PRO A 112 7.90 12.44 -8.06
N GLY A 113 7.49 11.60 -7.11
CA GLY A 113 6.99 12.05 -5.80
C GLY A 113 8.11 12.48 -4.86
N ASP A 114 9.35 12.01 -5.09
CA ASP A 114 10.53 12.50 -4.41
C ASP A 114 10.89 13.92 -4.90
N THR A 115 11.04 14.85 -3.95
CA THR A 115 11.25 16.27 -4.26
C THR A 115 12.60 16.51 -4.91
N ALA A 116 13.67 15.85 -4.46
CA ALA A 116 15.00 16.03 -5.03
C ALA A 116 15.05 15.54 -6.49
N SER A 117 14.50 14.34 -6.74
CA SER A 117 14.41 13.74 -8.07
C SER A 117 13.54 14.59 -9.01
N ARG A 118 12.40 15.11 -8.54
CA ARG A 118 11.58 16.04 -9.32
C ARG A 118 12.33 17.32 -9.67
N ASP A 119 12.97 17.94 -8.68
CA ASP A 119 13.65 19.23 -8.88
C ASP A 119 14.85 19.08 -9.83
N GLU A 120 15.50 17.92 -9.87
CA GLU A 120 16.50 17.56 -10.87
C GLU A 120 15.93 17.49 -12.28
N LEU A 121 14.85 16.71 -12.49
CA LEU A 121 14.18 16.66 -13.80
C LEU A 121 13.74 18.04 -14.29
N VAL A 122 13.20 18.88 -13.41
CA VAL A 122 12.77 20.24 -13.75
C VAL A 122 13.98 21.12 -14.14
N ARG A 123 15.10 21.01 -13.42
CA ARG A 123 16.34 21.75 -13.76
C ARG A 123 16.92 21.31 -15.10
N GLU A 124 16.74 20.06 -15.48
CA GLU A 124 17.15 19.51 -16.78
C GLU A 124 16.12 19.75 -17.89
N HIS A 125 15.02 20.46 -17.61
CA HIS A 125 13.92 20.69 -18.55
C HIS A 125 13.30 19.40 -19.09
N LEU A 126 13.29 18.34 -18.28
CA LEU A 126 12.65 17.07 -18.59
C LEU A 126 11.16 17.08 -18.20
N GLU A 127 10.35 16.45 -19.05
CA GLU A 127 8.90 16.36 -18.89
C GLU A 127 8.49 15.17 -17.98
N PRO A 128 7.27 15.18 -17.43
CA PRO A 128 6.69 14.01 -16.76
C PRO A 128 6.75 12.75 -17.63
N SER A 129 7.07 11.61 -17.03
CA SER A 129 7.17 10.33 -17.74
C SER A 129 6.38 9.22 -17.04
N ARG A 130 6.00 8.18 -17.78
CA ARG A 130 5.19 7.08 -17.24
C ARG A 130 5.97 6.25 -16.23
N ILE A 131 7.28 6.12 -16.42
CA ILE A 131 8.13 5.33 -15.52
C ILE A 131 8.30 5.99 -14.15
N CYS A 132 8.26 7.33 -14.08
CA CYS A 132 8.33 8.07 -12.83
C CYS A 132 7.01 8.02 -12.02
N MET A 133 5.90 7.60 -12.63
CA MET A 133 4.62 7.45 -11.96
C MET A 133 4.72 6.38 -10.86
N THR A 134 4.22 6.69 -9.66
CA THR A 134 4.34 5.85 -8.44
C THR A 134 3.81 4.40 -8.56
N CYS A 135 3.03 4.09 -9.59
CA CYS A 135 2.48 2.76 -9.86
C CYS A 135 3.22 2.02 -10.98
N SER A 136 4.23 2.61 -11.62
CA SER A 136 4.86 2.03 -12.80
C SER A 136 5.46 0.65 -12.51
N GLY A 137 5.98 0.39 -11.31
CA GLY A 137 6.42 -0.95 -10.88
C GLY A 137 5.32 -2.03 -10.90
N LYS A 138 4.10 -1.70 -10.46
CA LYS A 138 2.94 -2.61 -10.60
C LYS A 138 2.60 -2.84 -12.07
N HIS A 139 2.60 -1.78 -12.88
CA HIS A 139 2.29 -1.90 -14.31
C HIS A 139 3.34 -2.75 -15.03
N ALA A 140 4.62 -2.59 -14.71
CA ALA A 140 5.68 -3.44 -15.25
C ALA A 140 5.51 -4.91 -14.83
N ALA A 141 5.10 -5.19 -13.59
CA ALA A 141 4.77 -6.55 -13.14
C ALA A 141 3.57 -7.16 -13.91
N MET A 142 2.53 -6.35 -14.17
CA MET A 142 1.39 -6.74 -14.99
C MET A 142 1.79 -7.07 -16.44
N LEU A 143 2.66 -6.25 -17.03
CA LEU A 143 3.18 -6.45 -18.38
C LEU A 143 4.09 -7.68 -18.46
N LEU A 144 4.93 -7.92 -17.45
CA LEU A 144 5.73 -9.14 -17.35
C LEU A 144 4.84 -10.39 -17.25
N ALA A 145 3.74 -10.32 -16.50
CA ALA A 145 2.75 -11.42 -16.47
C ALA A 145 2.11 -11.64 -17.85
N CYS A 146 1.80 -10.57 -18.59
CA CYS A 146 1.26 -10.69 -19.95
C CYS A 146 2.25 -11.38 -20.89
N SER A 147 3.50 -10.91 -20.94
CA SER A 147 4.57 -11.51 -21.75
C SER A 147 4.78 -13.00 -21.40
N THR A 148 4.82 -13.33 -20.11
CA THR A 148 4.96 -14.72 -19.63
C THR A 148 3.85 -15.65 -20.14
N ASN A 149 2.63 -15.14 -20.30
CA ASN A 149 1.46 -15.93 -20.68
C ASN A 149 1.04 -15.78 -22.16
N GLY A 150 1.77 -14.97 -22.94
CA GLY A 150 1.37 -14.61 -24.30
C GLY A 150 0.07 -13.81 -24.38
N TRP A 151 -0.29 -13.07 -23.33
CA TRP A 151 -1.43 -12.14 -23.35
C TRP A 151 -1.01 -10.79 -23.96
N ASP A 152 -1.97 -10.10 -24.59
CA ASP A 152 -1.72 -8.84 -25.29
C ASP A 152 -1.35 -7.70 -24.32
N PRO A 153 -0.10 -7.20 -24.35
CA PRO A 153 0.33 -6.13 -23.45
C PRO A 153 -0.31 -4.78 -23.77
N ALA A 154 -0.93 -4.58 -24.94
CA ALA A 154 -1.56 -3.30 -25.29
C ALA A 154 -2.92 -3.10 -24.57
N THR A 155 -3.58 -4.20 -24.19
CA THR A 155 -4.94 -4.18 -23.64
C THR A 155 -5.01 -4.63 -22.18
N TYR A 156 -3.86 -4.81 -21.49
CA TYR A 156 -3.79 -5.36 -20.13
C TYR A 156 -4.59 -4.59 -19.05
N LEU A 157 -5.00 -3.35 -19.30
CA LEU A 157 -5.82 -2.55 -18.38
C LEU A 157 -7.33 -2.78 -18.56
N ASP A 158 -7.75 -3.40 -19.67
CA ASP A 158 -9.15 -3.73 -19.92
C ASP A 158 -9.64 -4.72 -18.83
N PRO A 159 -10.74 -4.43 -18.11
CA PRO A 159 -11.32 -5.36 -17.15
C PRO A 159 -11.64 -6.76 -17.71
N ALA A 160 -11.85 -6.90 -19.02
CA ALA A 160 -12.07 -8.16 -19.70
C ALA A 160 -10.77 -8.89 -20.10
N HIS A 161 -9.61 -8.24 -19.99
CA HIS A 161 -8.32 -8.84 -20.31
C HIS A 161 -8.05 -10.05 -19.38
N PRO A 162 -7.44 -11.16 -19.88
CA PRO A 162 -7.15 -12.34 -19.07
C PRO A 162 -6.41 -12.03 -17.76
N LEU A 163 -5.43 -11.13 -17.80
CA LEU A 163 -4.73 -10.64 -16.61
C LEU A 163 -5.69 -10.05 -15.55
N GLN A 164 -6.60 -9.16 -15.95
CA GLN A 164 -7.48 -8.47 -15.00
C GLN A 164 -8.53 -9.43 -14.43
N THR A 165 -8.98 -10.39 -15.24
CA THR A 165 -9.85 -11.49 -14.78
C THR A 165 -9.12 -12.33 -13.72
N HIS A 166 -7.88 -12.73 -13.97
CA HIS A 166 -7.06 -13.47 -13.00
C HIS A 166 -6.78 -12.68 -11.71
N ILE A 167 -6.45 -11.39 -11.84
CA ILE A 167 -6.26 -10.48 -10.68
C ILE A 167 -7.53 -10.43 -9.84
N ARG A 168 -8.70 -10.29 -10.48
CA ARG A 168 -9.98 -10.28 -9.79
C ARG A 168 -10.20 -11.59 -9.02
N GLU A 169 -9.99 -12.74 -9.64
CA GLU A 169 -10.17 -14.06 -9.00
C GLU A 169 -9.26 -14.24 -7.78
N VAL A 170 -7.99 -13.83 -7.89
CA VAL A 170 -7.05 -13.89 -6.76
C VAL A 170 -7.50 -12.95 -5.64
N ILE A 171 -7.98 -11.75 -5.96
CA ILE A 171 -8.52 -10.82 -4.96
C ILE A 171 -9.76 -11.38 -4.27
N GLU A 172 -10.72 -11.94 -5.02
CA GLU A 172 -11.92 -12.57 -4.44
C GLU A 172 -11.54 -13.73 -3.52
N ARG A 173 -10.56 -14.55 -3.91
CA ARG A 173 -10.03 -15.64 -3.07
C ARG A 173 -9.39 -15.13 -1.77
N LEU A 174 -8.57 -14.08 -1.84
CA LEU A 174 -7.84 -13.54 -0.69
C LEU A 174 -8.75 -12.80 0.28
N THR A 175 -9.68 -12.02 -0.23
CA THR A 175 -10.66 -11.27 0.58
C THR A 175 -11.75 -12.19 1.13
N GLY A 176 -12.08 -13.28 0.41
CA GLY A 176 -13.26 -14.11 0.67
C GLY A 176 -14.57 -13.43 0.28
N GLU A 177 -14.50 -12.42 -0.59
CA GLU A 177 -15.64 -11.60 -1.01
C GLU A 177 -15.80 -11.64 -2.53
N ARG A 178 -17.04 -11.53 -3.02
CA ARG A 178 -17.30 -11.31 -4.45
C ARG A 178 -17.17 -9.83 -4.76
N ILE A 179 -16.43 -9.50 -5.80
CA ILE A 179 -16.32 -8.11 -6.27
C ILE A 179 -17.62 -7.76 -6.98
N THR A 180 -18.32 -6.75 -6.46
CA THR A 180 -19.57 -6.24 -7.05
C THR A 180 -19.37 -4.97 -7.84
N THR A 181 -18.31 -4.21 -7.54
CA THR A 181 -18.02 -2.92 -8.18
C THR A 181 -16.54 -2.84 -8.53
N THR A 182 -16.27 -2.51 -9.79
CA THR A 182 -14.93 -2.21 -10.32
C THR A 182 -14.97 -0.84 -10.94
N VAL A 183 -13.97 -0.02 -10.66
CA VAL A 183 -13.77 1.29 -11.31
C VAL A 183 -12.33 1.40 -11.80
N VAL A 184 -12.04 2.46 -12.57
CA VAL A 184 -10.69 2.78 -13.02
C VAL A 184 -9.98 3.63 -11.96
N ASP A 185 -8.79 3.20 -11.53
CA ASP A 185 -7.93 3.93 -10.60
C ASP A 185 -7.23 5.11 -11.30
N GLY A 186 -6.63 6.04 -10.55
CA GLY A 186 -5.86 7.14 -11.11
C GLY A 186 -4.62 6.68 -11.90
N CYS A 187 -4.19 5.43 -11.74
CA CYS A 187 -3.15 4.83 -12.57
C CYS A 187 -3.67 4.20 -13.87
N GLY A 188 -4.99 4.23 -14.11
CA GLY A 188 -5.62 3.61 -15.28
C GLY A 188 -5.94 2.12 -15.12
N ALA A 189 -5.44 1.44 -14.07
CA ALA A 189 -5.76 0.04 -13.81
C ALA A 189 -7.11 -0.13 -13.09
N PRO A 190 -7.77 -1.28 -13.22
CA PRO A 190 -8.94 -1.62 -12.40
C PRO A 190 -8.63 -1.60 -10.90
N VAL A 191 -9.58 -1.08 -10.13
CA VAL A 191 -9.63 -1.15 -8.67
C VAL A 191 -11.00 -1.63 -8.23
N HIS A 192 -11.02 -2.57 -7.30
CA HIS A 192 -12.24 -3.26 -6.88
C HIS A 192 -12.69 -2.81 -5.50
N ALA A 193 -13.97 -2.47 -5.36
CA ALA A 193 -14.54 -2.15 -4.06
C ALA A 193 -14.58 -3.40 -3.17
N MET A 194 -14.23 -3.25 -1.91
CA MET A 194 -14.25 -4.32 -0.90
C MET A 194 -14.51 -3.76 0.48
N THR A 195 -14.80 -4.63 1.45
CA THR A 195 -14.93 -4.22 2.85
C THR A 195 -13.57 -4.02 3.51
N LEU A 196 -13.53 -3.28 4.63
CA LEU A 196 -12.30 -3.11 5.40
C LEU A 196 -11.85 -4.43 6.02
N ALA A 197 -12.80 -5.26 6.46
CA ALA A 197 -12.52 -6.62 6.93
C ALA A 197 -11.96 -7.52 5.80
N GLY A 198 -12.46 -7.38 4.57
CA GLY A 198 -11.96 -8.09 3.39
C GLY A 198 -10.52 -7.73 3.06
N LEU A 199 -10.19 -6.43 3.06
CA LEU A 199 -8.81 -5.98 2.89
C LEU A 199 -7.90 -6.49 4.02
N ALA A 200 -8.34 -6.39 5.28
CA ALA A 200 -7.58 -6.86 6.43
C ALA A 200 -7.27 -8.36 6.34
N ARG A 201 -8.27 -9.19 6.01
CA ARG A 201 -8.06 -10.65 5.82
C ARG A 201 -7.08 -10.94 4.68
N ALA A 202 -7.21 -10.26 3.55
CA ALA A 202 -6.34 -10.47 2.40
C ALA A 202 -4.89 -10.13 2.74
N VAL A 203 -4.65 -8.99 3.38
CA VAL A 203 -3.31 -8.54 3.76
C VAL A 203 -2.75 -9.39 4.89
N HIS A 204 -3.56 -9.80 5.86
CA HIS A 204 -3.15 -10.74 6.91
C HIS A 204 -2.64 -12.04 6.31
N ARG A 205 -3.42 -12.67 5.40
CA ARG A 205 -3.03 -13.90 4.70
C ARG A 205 -1.71 -13.75 3.95
N ILE A 206 -1.45 -12.59 3.35
CA ILE A 206 -0.17 -12.30 2.69
C ILE A 206 0.95 -12.17 3.74
N GLY A 207 0.75 -11.33 4.74
CA GLY A 207 1.74 -10.98 5.76
C GLY A 207 2.16 -12.14 6.68
N THR A 208 1.29 -13.12 6.89
CA THR A 208 1.56 -14.31 7.72
C THR A 208 1.92 -15.55 6.90
N SER A 209 2.04 -15.43 5.57
CA SER A 209 2.40 -16.56 4.72
C SER A 209 3.84 -17.04 4.97
N SER A 210 4.09 -18.33 4.71
CA SER A 210 5.39 -18.97 4.88
C SER A 210 5.99 -19.45 3.56
N GLU A 211 7.28 -19.23 3.39
CA GLU A 211 8.06 -19.73 2.24
C GLU A 211 8.17 -21.26 2.21
N ARG A 212 7.92 -21.92 3.34
CA ARG A 212 7.90 -23.39 3.46
C ARG A 212 6.50 -23.97 3.24
N SER A 213 5.50 -23.15 2.90
CA SER A 213 4.14 -23.61 2.67
C SER A 213 4.09 -24.64 1.53
N PRO A 214 3.30 -25.72 1.63
CA PRO A 214 3.11 -26.64 0.52
C PRO A 214 2.38 -25.99 -0.66
N PHE A 215 1.63 -24.90 -0.42
CA PHE A 215 0.89 -24.20 -1.46
C PHE A 215 1.71 -23.07 -2.10
N ALA A 216 1.83 -23.08 -3.43
CA ALA A 216 2.63 -22.12 -4.18
C ALA A 216 2.25 -20.65 -3.91
N LEU A 217 0.94 -20.35 -3.85
CA LEU A 217 0.45 -19.00 -3.60
C LEU A 217 0.97 -18.43 -2.26
N HIS A 218 1.02 -19.25 -1.21
CA HIS A 218 1.55 -18.83 0.08
C HIS A 218 3.07 -18.63 0.05
N ARG A 219 3.81 -19.46 -0.69
CA ARG A 219 5.25 -19.21 -0.89
C ARG A 219 5.51 -17.90 -1.61
N SER A 220 4.76 -17.62 -2.67
CA SER A 220 4.82 -16.34 -3.40
C SER A 220 4.48 -15.14 -2.52
N ALA A 221 3.43 -15.26 -1.69
CA ALA A 221 3.06 -14.21 -0.74
C ALA A 221 4.16 -13.94 0.29
N ALA A 222 4.77 -14.99 0.84
CA ALA A 222 5.88 -14.87 1.78
C ALA A 222 7.12 -14.23 1.13
N ALA A 223 7.43 -14.59 -0.12
CA ALA A 223 8.53 -13.99 -0.87
C ALA A 223 8.32 -12.48 -1.11
N LEU A 224 7.08 -12.06 -1.40
CA LEU A 224 6.71 -10.63 -1.52
C LEU A 224 6.97 -9.87 -0.21
N VAL A 225 6.47 -10.41 0.91
CA VAL A 225 6.65 -9.78 2.23
C VAL A 225 8.12 -9.68 2.61
N ARG A 226 8.90 -10.76 2.41
CA ARG A 226 10.35 -10.76 2.65
C ARG A 226 11.04 -9.69 1.79
N ALA A 227 10.74 -9.65 0.49
CA ALA A 227 11.36 -8.68 -0.42
C ALA A 227 11.11 -7.23 0.03
N VAL A 228 9.93 -6.91 0.55
CA VAL A 228 9.63 -5.57 1.09
C VAL A 228 10.41 -5.28 2.37
N ARG A 229 10.54 -6.25 3.27
CA ARG A 229 11.35 -6.08 4.50
C ARG A 229 12.83 -5.87 4.19
N GLU A 230 13.36 -6.60 3.21
CA GLU A 230 14.77 -6.50 2.78
C GLU A 230 15.02 -5.24 1.93
N ASN A 231 14.00 -4.70 1.27
CA ASN A 231 14.09 -3.57 0.33
C ASN A 231 13.05 -2.50 0.65
N ALA A 232 12.95 -2.10 1.92
CA ALA A 232 11.93 -1.18 2.41
C ALA A 232 11.88 0.16 1.65
N TRP A 233 13.03 0.63 1.17
CA TRP A 233 13.14 1.82 0.34
C TRP A 233 12.25 1.77 -0.91
N ALA A 234 12.03 0.57 -1.48
CA ALA A 234 11.32 0.40 -2.75
C ALA A 234 9.81 0.66 -2.65
N ILE A 235 9.21 0.52 -1.45
CA ILE A 235 7.75 0.52 -1.31
C ILE A 235 7.14 1.93 -1.46
N ASP A 236 7.85 2.95 -1.00
CA ASP A 236 7.36 4.34 -0.90
C ASP A 236 8.52 5.32 -1.11
N GLY A 237 9.69 5.04 -0.54
CA GLY A 237 10.94 5.78 -0.76
C GLY A 237 11.69 6.06 0.54
N PRO A 238 13.01 6.30 0.50
CA PRO A 238 13.80 6.59 1.69
C PRO A 238 13.20 7.71 2.55
N GLY A 239 13.12 7.48 3.87
CA GLY A 239 12.61 8.45 4.85
C GLY A 239 11.09 8.68 4.82
N ARG A 240 10.35 8.03 3.92
CA ARG A 240 8.88 8.15 3.84
C ARG A 240 8.19 7.19 4.81
N PRO A 241 6.94 7.47 5.23
CA PRO A 241 6.32 6.78 6.36
C PRO A 241 6.29 5.26 6.27
N ASP A 242 5.93 4.68 5.11
CA ASP A 242 5.86 3.22 4.94
C ASP A 242 7.27 2.61 5.08
N THR A 243 8.27 3.20 4.42
CA THR A 243 9.67 2.77 4.51
C THR A 243 10.20 2.85 5.94
N VAL A 244 9.97 3.98 6.64
CA VAL A 244 10.46 4.20 8.00
C VAL A 244 9.93 3.15 8.98
N VAL A 245 8.65 2.80 8.91
CA VAL A 245 8.08 1.80 9.82
C VAL A 245 8.55 0.39 9.51
N ILE A 246 8.73 0.04 8.23
CA ILE A 246 9.27 -1.27 7.83
C ILE A 246 10.69 -1.43 8.36
N GLU A 247 11.55 -0.43 8.13
CA GLU A 247 12.96 -0.46 8.55
C GLU A 247 13.13 -0.52 10.08
N ARG A 248 12.31 0.23 10.82
CA ARG A 248 12.45 0.35 12.28
C ARG A 248 11.77 -0.77 13.06
N LEU A 249 10.66 -1.30 12.56
CA LEU A 249 9.78 -2.18 13.33
C LEU A 249 9.60 -3.56 12.68
N GLY A 250 10.12 -3.77 11.47
CA GLY A 250 9.96 -5.05 10.75
C GLY A 250 8.52 -5.35 10.32
N VAL A 251 7.61 -4.37 10.44
CA VAL A 251 6.23 -4.51 9.94
C VAL A 251 6.25 -4.61 8.42
N PHE A 252 5.29 -5.33 7.83
CA PHE A 252 4.90 -5.06 6.45
C PHE A 252 3.94 -3.87 6.47
N ALA A 253 4.16 -2.85 5.65
CA ALA A 253 3.32 -1.66 5.60
C ALA A 253 2.97 -1.28 4.17
N LYS A 254 1.71 -0.88 3.94
CA LYS A 254 1.27 -0.36 2.65
C LYS A 254 0.16 0.69 2.81
N SER A 255 0.51 1.94 2.53
CA SER A 255 -0.45 3.03 2.40
C SER A 255 -1.29 2.91 1.11
N GLY A 256 -2.50 3.46 1.17
CA GLY A 256 -3.34 3.71 0.00
C GLY A 256 -3.72 5.19 -0.05
N ALA A 257 -3.83 5.73 -1.28
CA ALA A 257 -4.45 7.04 -1.48
C ALA A 257 -5.85 7.07 -0.86
N GLU A 258 -6.38 8.25 -0.58
CA GLU A 258 -7.66 8.39 0.14
C GLU A 258 -7.61 7.81 1.57
N GLY A 259 -6.50 7.99 2.30
CA GLY A 259 -6.45 7.80 3.76
C GLY A 259 -6.53 6.33 4.20
N ILE A 260 -5.90 5.43 3.45
CA ILE A 260 -5.94 3.99 3.75
C ILE A 260 -4.57 3.55 4.25
N MET A 261 -4.55 2.69 5.26
CA MET A 261 -3.31 2.08 5.74
C MET A 261 -3.54 0.64 6.11
N VAL A 262 -2.62 -0.23 5.70
CA VAL A 262 -2.54 -1.60 6.18
C VAL A 262 -1.15 -1.89 6.74
N MET A 263 -1.09 -2.65 7.83
CA MET A 263 0.16 -3.12 8.41
C MET A 263 0.03 -4.56 8.92
N VAL A 264 1.10 -5.34 8.82
CA VAL A 264 1.22 -6.66 9.47
C VAL A 264 2.49 -6.66 10.31
N ALA A 265 2.34 -6.83 11.62
CA ALA A 265 3.44 -6.89 12.57
C ALA A 265 4.22 -8.22 12.46
N PRO A 266 5.44 -8.31 13.01
CA PRO A 266 6.25 -9.53 12.97
C PRO A 266 5.56 -10.77 13.58
N ASP A 267 4.67 -10.58 14.56
CA ASP A 267 3.87 -11.64 15.18
C ASP A 267 2.64 -12.06 14.35
N GLY A 268 2.32 -11.33 13.28
CA GLY A 268 1.16 -11.55 12.42
C GLY A 268 -0.07 -10.69 12.74
N THR A 269 -0.04 -9.91 13.83
CA THR A 269 -1.10 -8.96 14.15
C THR A 269 -1.25 -7.96 13.01
N THR A 270 -2.47 -7.79 12.51
CA THR A 270 -2.74 -7.04 11.28
C THR A 270 -3.69 -5.89 11.55
N VAL A 271 -3.38 -4.72 11.01
CA VAL A 271 -4.27 -3.55 11.05
C VAL A 271 -4.67 -3.16 9.64
N ALA A 272 -5.94 -2.80 9.45
CA ALA A 272 -6.40 -2.05 8.29
C ALA A 272 -7.27 -0.88 8.75
N LEU A 273 -7.09 0.29 8.14
CA LEU A 273 -7.91 1.47 8.44
C LEU A 273 -8.23 2.29 7.18
N LYS A 274 -9.31 3.08 7.30
CA LYS A 274 -9.75 4.09 6.32
C LYS A 274 -10.16 5.36 7.05
N VAL A 275 -9.48 6.46 6.74
CA VAL A 275 -9.83 7.83 7.17
C VAL A 275 -10.81 8.43 6.16
N LEU A 276 -11.95 8.95 6.61
CA LEU A 276 -13.05 9.31 5.71
C LEU A 276 -12.74 10.50 4.80
N ASP A 277 -12.04 11.51 5.31
CA ASP A 277 -11.66 12.71 4.55
C ASP A 277 -10.55 12.45 3.52
N GLY A 278 -10.08 11.20 3.41
CA GLY A 278 -9.04 10.81 2.47
C GLY A 278 -7.62 11.18 2.92
N SER A 279 -7.45 11.74 4.12
CA SER A 279 -6.15 12.23 4.57
C SER A 279 -5.20 11.11 4.97
N GLY A 280 -4.08 10.97 4.24
CA GLY A 280 -3.02 10.03 4.56
C GLY A 280 -2.16 10.42 5.77
N ARG A 281 -2.19 11.69 6.20
CA ARG A 281 -1.26 12.25 7.22
C ARG A 281 -1.35 11.58 8.59
N VAL A 282 -2.47 10.92 8.88
CA VAL A 282 -2.71 10.24 10.16
C VAL A 282 -2.53 8.72 10.08
N GLY A 283 -2.55 8.14 8.87
CA GLY A 283 -2.72 6.70 8.67
C GLY A 283 -1.65 5.86 9.35
N THR A 284 -0.37 6.20 9.16
CA THR A 284 0.76 5.49 9.78
C THR A 284 0.71 5.58 11.31
N ALA A 285 0.44 6.76 11.87
CA ALA A 285 0.40 6.97 13.31
C ALA A 285 -0.74 6.18 13.98
N VAL A 286 -1.93 6.18 13.37
CA VAL A 286 -3.09 5.42 13.86
C VAL A 286 -2.79 3.92 13.80
N ALA A 287 -2.24 3.41 12.70
CA ALA A 287 -1.91 1.99 12.57
C ALA A 287 -0.88 1.52 13.61
N LEU A 288 0.17 2.31 13.86
CA LEU A 288 1.16 2.00 14.90
C LEU A 288 0.55 1.95 16.29
N ARG A 289 -0.34 2.89 16.64
CA ARG A 289 -1.03 2.89 17.94
C ARG A 289 -1.98 1.72 18.11
N LEU A 290 -2.64 1.28 17.04
CA LEU A 290 -3.48 0.08 17.08
C LEU A 290 -2.64 -1.19 17.30
N LEU A 291 -1.50 -1.32 16.61
CA LEU A 291 -0.58 -2.44 16.83
C LEU A 291 0.03 -2.43 18.23
N GLU A 292 0.39 -1.25 18.75
CA GLU A 292 0.86 -1.08 20.13
C GLU A 292 -0.19 -1.52 21.14
N ARG A 293 -1.43 -1.04 21.00
CA ARG A 293 -2.55 -1.37 21.88
C ARG A 293 -2.90 -2.85 21.85
N ALA A 294 -2.71 -3.52 20.70
CA ALA A 294 -2.86 -4.96 20.55
C ALA A 294 -1.69 -5.77 21.15
N GLY A 295 -0.62 -5.11 21.64
CA GLY A 295 0.56 -5.76 22.19
C GLY A 295 1.54 -6.31 21.15
N ALA A 296 1.32 -6.01 19.87
CA ALA A 296 2.13 -6.53 18.76
C ALA A 296 3.46 -5.79 18.58
N LEU A 297 3.58 -4.57 19.13
CA LEU A 297 4.78 -3.76 19.07
C LEU A 297 5.10 -3.14 20.45
N PRO A 298 6.38 -3.11 20.88
CA PRO A 298 6.77 -2.47 22.12
C PRO A 298 6.53 -0.95 22.11
N SER A 299 5.96 -0.41 23.18
CA SER A 299 5.62 1.02 23.28
C SER A 299 6.80 1.96 23.08
N ASN A 300 8.00 1.57 23.54
CA ASN A 300 9.20 2.37 23.35
C ASN A 300 9.57 2.50 21.85
N ASP A 301 9.50 1.41 21.10
CA ASP A 301 9.88 1.37 19.68
C ASP A 301 8.86 2.13 18.83
N VAL A 302 7.57 2.01 19.17
CA VAL A 302 6.49 2.81 18.58
C VAL A 302 6.71 4.30 18.85
N ALA A 303 7.02 4.69 20.10
CA ALA A 303 7.26 6.08 20.45
C ALA A 303 8.46 6.68 19.71
N LEU A 304 9.57 5.94 19.59
CA LEU A 304 10.75 6.37 18.82
C LEU A 304 10.46 6.48 17.32
N THR A 305 9.69 5.55 16.77
CA THR A 305 9.30 5.55 15.36
C THR A 305 8.37 6.73 15.03
N LEU A 306 7.37 7.01 15.87
CA LEU A 306 6.47 8.16 15.70
C LEU A 306 7.22 9.50 15.65
N ARG A 307 8.32 9.65 16.40
CA ARG A 307 9.17 10.86 16.35
C ARG A 307 9.90 11.04 15.02
N SER A 308 10.04 9.97 14.23
CA SER A 308 10.68 9.98 12.91
C SER A 308 9.68 10.25 11.77
N LEU A 309 8.39 10.33 12.08
CA LEU A 309 7.33 10.59 11.09
C LEU A 309 7.00 12.10 11.03
N PRO A 310 6.46 12.60 9.90
CA PRO A 310 6.10 14.00 9.73
C PRO A 310 4.79 14.36 10.46
N LEU A 311 4.78 14.19 11.79
CA LEU A 311 3.62 14.41 12.66
C LEU A 311 3.68 15.74 13.40
N ALA A 312 4.77 16.50 13.27
CA ALA A 312 4.91 17.81 13.89
C ALA A 312 4.10 18.87 13.16
N VAL A 313 3.40 19.72 13.92
CA VAL A 313 2.69 20.89 13.39
C VAL A 313 3.52 22.14 13.68
N TYR A 314 3.89 22.86 12.62
CA TYR A 314 4.76 24.03 12.72
C TYR A 314 3.97 25.34 12.72
N GLY A 315 4.50 26.31 13.47
CA GLY A 315 4.16 27.73 13.43
C GLY A 315 5.44 28.52 13.17
N GLY A 316 5.66 28.94 11.91
CA GLY A 316 6.98 29.35 11.46
C GLY A 316 7.98 28.19 11.53
N THR A 317 9.15 28.40 12.13
CA THR A 317 10.19 27.36 12.29
C THR A 317 10.04 26.55 13.58
N LYS A 318 9.07 26.87 14.45
CA LYS A 318 8.87 26.19 15.74
C LYS A 318 7.78 25.14 15.64
N VAL A 319 7.99 24.01 16.31
CA VAL A 319 6.92 23.02 16.53
C VAL A 319 5.97 23.58 17.58
N VAL A 320 4.69 23.68 17.23
CA VAL A 320 3.63 24.23 18.09
C VAL A 320 2.52 23.22 18.36
N GLY A 321 2.64 22.00 17.83
CA GLY A 321 1.59 21.00 17.95
C GLY A 321 1.97 19.68 17.28
N SER A 322 1.00 18.78 17.21
CA SER A 322 1.23 17.44 16.68
C SER A 322 -0.04 16.80 16.12
N ILE A 323 0.19 15.81 15.26
CA ILE A 323 -0.82 14.85 14.80
C ILE A 323 -0.71 13.61 15.69
N ARG A 324 -1.82 13.19 16.31
CA ARG A 324 -1.85 12.02 17.20
C ARG A 324 -3.15 11.23 17.08
N ALA A 325 -3.08 9.93 17.36
CA ALA A 325 -4.27 9.10 17.54
C ALA A 325 -5.11 9.61 18.74
N ALA A 326 -6.41 9.30 18.73
CA ALA A 326 -7.39 9.90 19.65
C ALA A 326 -8.30 8.88 20.38
N PHE A 327 -7.90 7.60 20.42
CA PHE A 327 -8.63 6.49 21.05
C PHE A 327 -7.71 5.66 21.96
#